data_AF-A0A383V443-F1
#
_entry.id   AF-A0A383V443-F1
#
_cell.length_a   1.000
_cell.length_b   1.000
_cell.length_c   1.000
_cell.angle_alpha   90.00
_cell.angle_beta   90.00
_cell.angle_gamma   90.00
#
_symmetry.space_group_name_H-M   'P 1'
#
loop_
_entity.id
_entity.type
_entity.pdbx_description
1 polymer ?
#
loop_
_entity_poly.entity_id
_entity_poly.type
_entity_poly.pdbx_seq_one_letter_code
_entity_poly.pdbx_strand_id
1 'polypeptide(L)'
;MPGRRKRIPNVYNLEVPLAVAAHSVGAQYLLATFIKHLVFAREQCHAPFNELEKHVQACHELQQQRQQAGRSARLKSPTRKAIKYHERVATMMQQLQHIPLGQLHGQSVALLLGSSVLRPREVYCFSFPASMDEPGTPPPIEKQVSAAARQLLRTLVMEHQTIEEWDSAPGPTKMFLLFQAHEGALAGPPQGFAAKRAFSINLRKGFQVNINLSGQPQQQQQQQQQQQQQHSSAWPVAAPPLPPAAAAAAGYEEEGEMQRLSQRMSTSMNISDAHGAQPQVQQLPVWYQCTVICKGLRAAAG
;
A
#
# COMPACT_ATOMS: atom_id res chain seq x y z
N MET A 1 -3.71 -21.86 -40.02
CA MET A 1 -3.18 -21.36 -38.73
C MET A 1 -4.35 -20.92 -37.87
N PRO A 2 -4.74 -21.66 -36.82
CA PRO A 2 -5.83 -21.23 -35.94
C PRO A 2 -5.47 -19.89 -35.29
N GLY A 3 -6.35 -18.91 -35.40
CA GLY A 3 -6.14 -17.56 -34.89
C GLY A 3 -5.83 -17.56 -33.40
N ARG A 4 -4.74 -16.89 -33.01
CA ARG A 4 -4.34 -16.74 -31.62
C ARG A 4 -5.39 -15.92 -30.88
N ARG A 5 -6.32 -16.57 -30.16
CA ARG A 5 -7.34 -15.88 -29.35
C ARG A 5 -6.64 -14.90 -28.42
N LYS A 6 -7.05 -13.63 -28.46
CA LYS A 6 -6.58 -12.61 -27.52
C LYS A 6 -7.07 -13.00 -26.13
N ARG A 7 -6.16 -13.46 -25.26
CA ARG A 7 -6.50 -13.74 -23.86
C ARG A 7 -6.70 -12.40 -23.16
N ILE A 8 -7.86 -12.23 -22.54
CA ILE A 8 -8.15 -11.09 -21.66
C ILE A 8 -7.37 -11.34 -20.36
N PRO A 9 -6.60 -10.36 -19.85
CA PRO A 9 -5.91 -10.52 -18.57
C PRO A 9 -6.95 -10.55 -17.44
N ASN A 10 -6.72 -11.44 -16.47
CA ASN A 10 -7.54 -11.47 -15.26
C ASN A 10 -7.11 -10.32 -14.35
N VAL A 11 -8.08 -9.53 -13.91
CA VAL A 11 -7.87 -8.33 -13.10
C VAL A 11 -8.65 -8.49 -11.80
N TYR A 12 -7.92 -8.50 -10.69
CA TYR A 12 -8.45 -8.59 -9.34
C TYR A 12 -8.40 -7.21 -8.69
N ASN A 13 -9.43 -6.84 -7.92
CA ASN A 13 -9.46 -5.58 -7.19
C ASN A 13 -9.59 -5.88 -5.70
N LEU A 14 -8.65 -5.36 -4.92
CA LEU A 14 -8.54 -5.54 -3.48
C LEU A 14 -8.69 -4.17 -2.82
N GLU A 15 -9.75 -4.01 -2.05
CA GLU A 15 -9.96 -2.84 -1.20
C GLU A 15 -9.35 -3.10 0.17
N VAL A 16 -8.39 -2.27 0.56
CA VAL A 16 -7.70 -2.39 1.84
C VAL A 16 -7.98 -1.10 2.63
N PRO A 17 -8.99 -1.10 3.51
CA PRO A 17 -9.27 0.03 4.36
C PRO A 17 -8.11 0.19 5.36
N LEU A 18 -7.44 1.33 5.35
CA LEU A 18 -6.38 1.66 6.28
C LEU A 18 -6.97 2.39 7.48
N ALA A 19 -6.70 1.85 8.67
CA ALA A 19 -7.04 2.49 9.94
C ALA A 19 -6.12 3.69 10.30
N VAL A 20 -5.34 4.18 9.33
CA VAL A 20 -4.30 5.18 9.52
C VAL A 20 -4.48 6.26 8.47
N ALA A 21 -4.22 7.51 8.84
CA ALA A 21 -4.22 8.63 7.90
C ALA A 21 -3.30 8.34 6.72
N ALA A 22 -3.71 8.77 5.53
CA ALA A 22 -2.95 8.60 4.30
C ALA A 22 -1.69 9.47 4.34
N HIS A 23 -0.57 8.86 4.72
CA HIS A 23 0.73 9.52 4.78
C HIS A 23 1.75 8.71 3.98
N SER A 24 2.56 9.40 3.19
CA SER A 24 3.57 8.82 2.30
C SER A 24 4.53 7.87 3.02
N VAL A 25 4.99 8.22 4.23
CA VAL A 25 5.87 7.37 5.05
C VAL A 25 5.19 6.04 5.40
N GLY A 26 3.91 6.10 5.79
CA GLY A 26 3.11 4.91 6.07
C GLY A 26 2.95 4.05 4.81
N ALA A 27 2.64 4.67 3.67
CA ALA A 27 2.50 3.99 2.39
C ALA A 27 3.80 3.31 1.92
N GLN A 28 4.95 3.96 2.08
CA GLN A 28 6.27 3.35 1.79
C GLN A 28 6.51 2.11 2.67
N TYR A 29 6.17 2.17 3.95
CA TYR A 29 6.27 1.02 4.85
C TYR A 29 5.33 -0.12 4.45
N LEU A 30 4.10 0.19 4.04
CA LEU A 30 3.14 -0.80 3.55
C LEU A 30 3.65 -1.50 2.29
N LEU A 31 4.20 -0.74 1.33
CA LEU A 31 4.84 -1.27 0.12
C LEU A 31 6.02 -2.17 0.47
N ALA A 32 6.89 -1.76 1.39
CA ALA A 32 8.02 -2.58 1.83
C ALA A 32 7.54 -3.88 2.50
N THR A 33 6.52 -3.81 3.35
CA THR A 33 5.94 -4.98 4.00
C THR A 33 5.30 -5.93 2.99
N PHE A 34 4.60 -5.38 2.00
CA PHE A 34 4.05 -6.15 0.89
C PHE A 34 5.15 -6.86 0.10
N ILE A 35 6.24 -6.16 -0.26
CA ILE A 35 7.38 -6.77 -0.96
C ILE A 35 7.97 -7.93 -0.15
N LYS A 36 8.17 -7.74 1.17
CA LYS A 36 8.66 -8.80 2.07
C LYS A 36 7.75 -10.04 2.08
N HIS A 37 6.44 -9.84 2.11
CA HIS A 37 5.48 -10.93 2.03
C HIS A 37 5.51 -11.60 0.66
N LEU A 38 5.49 -10.81 -0.42
CA LEU A 38 5.42 -11.31 -1.78
C LEU A 38 6.64 -12.13 -2.17
N VAL A 39 7.85 -11.73 -1.77
CA VAL A 39 9.06 -12.52 -2.06
C VAL A 39 9.02 -13.90 -1.40
N PHE A 40 8.36 -14.03 -0.25
CA PHE A 40 8.18 -15.32 0.41
C PHE A 40 7.03 -16.10 -0.23
N ALA A 41 5.86 -15.47 -0.40
CA ALA A 41 4.67 -16.10 -0.98
C ALA A 41 4.88 -16.58 -2.43
N ARG A 42 5.79 -15.94 -3.19
CA ARG A 42 6.18 -16.34 -4.55
C ARG A 42 7.44 -17.21 -4.59
N GLU A 43 7.82 -17.78 -3.44
CA GLU A 43 8.96 -18.68 -3.25
C GLU A 43 10.28 -18.15 -3.85
N GLN A 44 10.48 -16.84 -3.78
CA GLN A 44 11.76 -16.23 -4.17
C GLN A 44 12.83 -16.44 -3.09
N CYS A 45 12.39 -16.63 -1.84
CA CYS A 45 13.19 -17.03 -0.69
C CYS A 45 12.54 -18.21 0.05
N HIS A 46 13.36 -19.04 0.69
CA HIS A 46 12.94 -20.25 1.43
C HIS A 46 12.41 -19.97 2.84
N ALA A 47 12.60 -18.75 3.34
CA ALA A 47 12.18 -18.32 4.66
C ALA A 47 11.60 -16.90 4.55
N PRO A 48 10.74 -16.48 5.49
CA PRO A 48 10.27 -15.10 5.58
C PRO A 48 11.44 -14.10 5.55
N PHE A 49 11.25 -12.96 4.90
CA PHE A 49 12.35 -12.00 4.68
C PHE A 49 13.05 -11.56 5.98
N ASN A 50 12.31 -11.38 7.07
CA ASN A 50 12.87 -11.00 8.37
C ASN A 50 13.73 -12.11 8.98
N GLU A 51 13.46 -13.39 8.69
CA GLU A 51 14.32 -14.50 9.12
C GLU A 51 15.58 -14.58 8.27
N LEU A 52 15.46 -14.33 6.96
CA LEU A 52 16.60 -14.20 6.07
C LEU A 52 17.54 -13.07 6.51
N GLU A 53 17.00 -11.93 6.93
CA GLU A 53 17.76 -10.79 7.46
C GLU A 53 18.58 -11.19 8.70
N LYS A 54 17.95 -11.86 9.68
CA LYS A 54 18.66 -12.41 10.86
C LYS A 54 19.77 -13.38 10.47
N HIS A 55 19.52 -14.26 9.50
CA HIS A 55 20.54 -15.19 9.01
C HIS A 55 21.72 -14.49 8.34
N VAL A 56 21.46 -13.46 7.52
CA VAL A 56 22.49 -12.63 6.87
C VAL A 56 23.32 -11.90 7.92
N GLN A 57 22.68 -11.31 8.93
CA GLN A 57 23.35 -10.64 10.04
C GLN A 57 24.29 -11.60 10.81
N ALA A 58 23.81 -12.78 11.20
CA ALA A 58 24.64 -13.80 11.85
C ALA A 58 25.82 -14.24 10.97
N CYS A 59 25.64 -14.30 9.65
CA CYS A 59 26.73 -14.62 8.72
C CYS A 59 27.79 -13.51 8.68
N HIS A 60 27.39 -12.23 8.72
CA HIS A 60 28.33 -11.11 8.78
C HIS A 60 29.13 -11.11 10.10
N GLU A 61 28.47 -11.34 11.23
CA GLU A 61 29.11 -11.45 12.54
C GLU A 61 30.13 -12.58 12.59
N LEU A 62 29.75 -13.78 12.12
CA LEU A 62 30.67 -14.92 12.03
C LEU A 62 31.85 -14.63 11.10
N GLN A 63 31.60 -13.94 9.98
CA GLN A 63 32.66 -13.56 9.04
C GLN A 63 33.65 -12.60 9.72
N GLN A 64 33.16 -11.60 10.45
CA GLN A 64 33.96 -10.63 11.19
C GLN A 64 34.80 -11.31 12.29
N GLN A 65 34.20 -12.21 13.06
CA GLN A 65 34.92 -12.99 14.09
C GLN A 65 36.05 -13.84 13.48
N ARG A 66 35.80 -14.47 12.32
CA ARG A 66 36.84 -15.25 11.62
C ARG A 66 37.99 -14.38 11.12
N GLN A 67 37.70 -13.18 10.62
CA GLN A 67 38.72 -12.21 10.21
C GLN A 67 39.58 -11.77 11.38
N GLN A 68 38.96 -11.47 12.54
CA GLN A 68 39.68 -11.11 13.76
C GLN A 68 40.56 -12.25 14.29
N ALA A 69 40.11 -13.51 14.14
CA ALA A 69 40.88 -14.70 14.50
C ALA A 69 41.96 -15.09 13.46
N GLY A 70 42.20 -14.30 12.42
CA GLY A 70 43.15 -14.61 11.34
C GLY A 70 42.75 -15.82 10.48
N ARG A 71 41.50 -16.28 10.56
CA ARG A 71 40.99 -17.44 9.82
C ARG A 71 40.39 -17.00 8.49
N SER A 72 40.46 -17.87 7.48
CA SER A 72 39.80 -17.62 6.20
C SER A 72 38.30 -17.33 6.40
N ALA A 73 37.85 -16.17 5.92
CA ALA A 73 36.50 -15.66 6.08
C ALA A 73 35.57 -16.05 4.90
N ARG A 74 35.98 -17.02 4.08
CA ARG A 74 35.25 -17.36 2.86
C ARG A 74 33.94 -18.09 3.18
N LEU A 75 32.82 -17.38 3.02
CA LEU A 75 31.48 -17.94 3.15
C LEU A 75 31.19 -18.99 2.07
N LYS A 76 30.30 -19.95 2.34
CA LYS A 76 29.86 -20.95 1.35
C LYS A 76 29.03 -20.30 0.22
N SER A 77 29.02 -20.92 -0.96
CA SER A 77 28.32 -20.38 -2.14
C SER A 77 26.82 -20.10 -1.90
N PRO A 78 26.04 -21.00 -1.27
CA PRO A 78 24.63 -20.73 -0.97
C PRO A 78 24.42 -19.51 -0.07
N THR A 79 25.23 -19.38 0.99
CA THR A 79 25.21 -18.23 1.90
C THR A 79 25.51 -16.92 1.17
N ARG A 80 26.53 -16.88 0.30
CA ARG A 80 26.83 -15.69 -0.50
C ARG A 80 25.69 -15.32 -1.45
N LYS A 81 24.97 -16.30 -2.00
CA LYS A 81 23.78 -16.05 -2.83
C LYS A 81 22.65 -15.46 -1.99
N ALA A 82 22.42 -15.98 -0.79
CA ALA A 82 21.40 -15.49 0.14
C ALA A 82 21.67 -14.04 0.58
N ILE A 83 22.91 -13.71 0.93
CA ILE A 83 23.35 -12.34 1.26
C ILE A 83 23.10 -11.40 0.08
N LYS A 84 23.58 -11.75 -1.12
CA LYS A 84 23.36 -10.93 -2.33
C LYS A 84 21.89 -10.75 -2.68
N TYR A 85 21.07 -11.76 -2.44
CA TYR A 85 19.62 -11.67 -2.65
C TYR A 85 18.99 -10.70 -1.65
N HIS A 86 19.28 -10.87 -0.36
CA HIS A 86 18.83 -10.00 0.71
C HIS A 86 19.21 -8.53 0.44
N GLU A 87 20.48 -8.26 0.16
CA GLU A 87 20.99 -6.91 -0.14
C GLU A 87 20.20 -6.26 -1.28
N ARG A 88 19.93 -6.99 -2.38
CA ARG A 88 19.20 -6.42 -3.53
C ARG A 88 17.76 -6.05 -3.18
N VAL A 89 17.05 -6.92 -2.46
CA VAL A 89 15.67 -6.65 -2.04
C VAL A 89 15.64 -5.52 -1.00
N ALA A 90 16.58 -5.52 -0.05
CA ALA A 90 16.76 -4.45 0.94
C ALA A 90 17.04 -3.10 0.27
N THR A 91 17.95 -3.04 -0.72
CA THR A 91 18.23 -1.83 -1.48
C THR A 91 16.99 -1.32 -2.20
N MET A 92 16.18 -2.18 -2.83
CA MET A 92 14.92 -1.77 -3.45
C MET A 92 13.93 -1.20 -2.43
N MET A 93 13.81 -1.80 -1.25
CA MET A 93 12.97 -1.26 -0.18
C MET A 93 13.50 0.08 0.33
N GLN A 94 14.82 0.27 0.41
CA GLN A 94 15.41 1.57 0.71
C GLN A 94 15.08 2.60 -0.38
N GLN A 95 15.10 2.20 -1.67
CA GLN A 95 14.74 3.12 -2.76
C GLN A 95 13.28 3.59 -2.69
N LEU A 96 12.36 2.86 -2.05
CA LEU A 96 10.98 3.32 -1.83
C LEU A 96 10.92 4.67 -1.10
N GLN A 97 11.89 4.95 -0.22
CA GLN A 97 11.96 6.20 0.55
C GLN A 97 12.16 7.42 -0.36
N HIS A 98 12.70 7.22 -1.56
CA HIS A 98 12.91 8.28 -2.54
C HIS A 98 11.71 8.49 -3.47
N ILE A 99 10.66 7.67 -3.35
CA ILE A 99 9.43 7.89 -4.13
C ILE A 99 8.60 8.97 -3.44
N PRO A 100 8.30 10.09 -4.12
CA PRO A 100 7.54 11.19 -3.55
C PRO A 100 6.04 10.88 -3.61
N LEU A 101 5.59 9.88 -2.83
CA LEU A 101 4.20 9.37 -2.89
C LEU A 101 3.16 10.46 -2.65
N GLY A 102 3.44 11.48 -1.83
CA GLY A 102 2.55 12.62 -1.61
C GLY A 102 2.35 13.52 -2.83
N GLN A 103 3.22 13.42 -3.84
CA GLN A 103 3.11 14.17 -5.10
C GLN A 103 2.50 13.32 -6.23
N LEU A 104 2.20 12.04 -5.98
CA LEU A 104 1.63 11.17 -6.98
C LEU A 104 0.11 11.16 -6.86
N HIS A 105 -0.58 11.32 -7.99
CA HIS A 105 -2.03 11.20 -8.05
C HIS A 105 -2.43 9.85 -8.67
N GLY A 106 -3.42 9.16 -8.09
CA GLY A 106 -4.06 7.98 -8.68
C GLY A 106 -3.30 6.64 -8.53
N GLN A 107 -3.27 5.84 -9.61
CA GLN A 107 -2.56 4.54 -9.68
C GLN A 107 -1.06 4.78 -9.85
N SER A 108 -0.39 5.01 -8.73
CA SER A 108 0.92 5.64 -8.79
C SER A 108 2.09 4.68 -8.70
N VAL A 109 1.90 3.45 -8.21
CA VAL A 109 2.99 2.48 -8.01
C VAL A 109 2.58 1.11 -8.54
N ALA A 110 3.46 0.46 -9.30
CA ALA A 110 3.26 -0.88 -9.81
C ALA A 110 4.47 -1.77 -9.48
N LEU A 111 4.21 -2.95 -8.90
CA LEU A 111 5.20 -3.98 -8.69
C LEU A 111 4.97 -5.10 -9.71
N LEU A 112 5.96 -5.36 -10.56
CA LEU A 112 5.87 -6.31 -11.66
C LEU A 112 6.76 -7.50 -11.38
N LEU A 113 6.22 -8.70 -11.55
CA LEU A 113 6.95 -9.95 -11.46
C LEU A 113 6.99 -10.64 -12.82
N GLY A 114 8.18 -10.96 -13.33
CA GLY A 114 8.32 -11.59 -14.65
C GLY A 114 9.74 -11.55 -15.22
N SER A 115 9.87 -11.86 -16.52
CA SER A 115 11.18 -11.88 -17.20
C SER A 115 11.70 -10.47 -17.57
N SER A 116 10.77 -9.55 -17.82
CA SER A 116 11.03 -8.15 -18.17
C SER A 116 9.78 -7.31 -17.86
N VAL A 117 9.98 -5.99 -17.76
CA VAL A 117 8.91 -5.00 -17.55
C VAL A 117 7.89 -4.99 -18.70
N LEU A 118 8.32 -5.32 -19.93
CA LEU A 118 7.44 -5.42 -21.11
C LEU A 118 6.61 -6.71 -21.14
N ARG A 119 6.98 -7.72 -20.35
CA ARG A 119 6.33 -9.04 -20.31
C ARG A 119 6.21 -9.50 -18.85
N PRO A 120 5.51 -8.73 -18.00
CA PRO A 120 5.21 -9.18 -16.64
C PRO A 120 4.26 -10.38 -16.72
N ARG A 121 4.41 -11.29 -15.75
CA ARG A 121 3.47 -12.38 -15.51
C ARG A 121 2.46 -12.00 -14.43
N GLU A 122 2.87 -11.14 -13.51
CA GLU A 122 2.04 -10.67 -12.40
C GLU A 122 2.31 -9.17 -12.26
N VAL A 123 1.25 -8.41 -12.04
CA VAL A 123 1.31 -6.96 -11.84
C VAL A 123 0.48 -6.61 -10.64
N TYR A 124 1.09 -5.96 -9.65
CA TYR A 124 0.42 -5.47 -8.45
C TYR A 124 0.42 -3.94 -8.51
N CYS A 125 -0.73 -3.35 -8.78
CA CYS A 125 -0.90 -1.90 -8.89
C CYS A 125 -1.42 -1.36 -7.57
N PHE A 126 -0.78 -0.34 -7.02
CA PHE A 126 -1.18 0.34 -5.80
C PHE A 126 -1.79 1.69 -6.14
N SER A 127 -3.03 1.87 -5.69
CA SER A 127 -3.71 3.15 -5.72
C SER A 127 -3.68 3.74 -4.32
N PHE A 128 -3.34 5.02 -4.25
CA PHE A 128 -3.30 5.76 -2.99
C PHE A 128 -4.36 6.87 -2.98
N PRO A 129 -4.80 7.31 -1.79
CA PRO A 129 -5.68 8.48 -1.67
C PRO A 129 -4.99 9.71 -2.25
N ALA A 130 -5.74 10.57 -2.94
CA ALA A 130 -5.19 11.75 -3.61
C ALA A 130 -4.58 12.76 -2.63
N SER A 131 -5.12 12.84 -1.42
CA SER A 131 -4.67 13.74 -0.34
C SER A 131 -3.76 13.00 0.63
N MET A 132 -2.62 12.53 0.13
CA MET A 132 -1.52 12.08 0.99
C MET A 132 -0.77 13.29 1.54
N ASP A 133 -0.37 13.23 2.80
CA ASP A 133 0.43 14.27 3.47
C ASP A 133 -0.27 15.63 3.58
N GLU A 134 -1.58 15.62 3.90
CA GLU A 134 -2.33 16.85 4.18
C GLU A 134 -1.63 17.70 5.26
N PRO A 135 -1.49 19.03 5.03
CA PRO A 135 -0.78 19.92 5.94
C PRO A 135 -1.40 19.88 7.34
N GLY A 136 -0.55 19.65 8.35
CA GLY A 136 -0.97 19.53 9.75
C GLY A 136 -1.31 18.10 10.19
N THR A 137 -1.30 17.12 9.29
CA THR A 137 -1.41 15.71 9.66
C THR A 137 -0.08 15.23 10.22
N PRO A 138 0.00 14.79 11.48
CA PRO A 138 1.24 14.27 12.03
C PRO A 138 1.60 12.94 11.34
N PRO A 139 2.91 12.62 11.24
CA PRO A 139 3.33 11.33 10.73
C PRO A 139 2.75 10.19 11.58
N PRO A 140 2.32 9.09 10.96
CA PRO A 140 1.72 7.99 11.67
C PRO A 140 2.75 7.34 12.61
N ILE A 141 2.32 7.02 13.83
CA ILE A 141 3.17 6.32 14.79
C ILE A 141 3.40 4.87 14.34
N GLU A 142 4.55 4.29 14.68
CA GLU A 142 4.95 2.94 14.26
C GLU A 142 3.86 1.88 14.53
N LYS A 143 3.19 1.95 15.68
CA LYS A 143 2.10 1.03 16.05
C LYS A 143 0.93 1.06 15.07
N GLN A 144 0.58 2.25 14.58
CA GLN A 144 -0.50 2.45 13.60
C GLN A 144 -0.10 1.84 12.26
N VAL A 145 1.10 2.17 11.78
CA VAL A 145 1.64 1.65 10.52
C VAL A 145 1.74 0.12 10.56
N SER A 146 2.19 -0.45 11.67
CA SER A 146 2.25 -1.91 11.88
C SER A 146 0.86 -2.56 11.88
N ALA A 147 -0.15 -1.91 12.48
CA ALA A 147 -1.53 -2.39 12.43
C ALA A 147 -2.09 -2.39 11.00
N ALA A 148 -1.88 -1.30 10.26
CA ALA A 148 -2.24 -1.19 8.85
C ALA A 148 -1.53 -2.25 7.99
N ALA A 149 -0.25 -2.50 8.23
CA ALA A 149 0.51 -3.52 7.52
C ALA A 149 -0.06 -4.94 7.77
N ARG A 150 -0.40 -5.25 9.02
CA ARG A 150 -1.08 -6.53 9.34
C ARG A 150 -2.44 -6.65 8.67
N GLN A 151 -3.19 -5.56 8.60
CA GLN A 151 -4.48 -5.53 7.92
C GLN A 151 -4.33 -5.78 6.42
N LEU A 152 -3.39 -5.11 5.75
CA LEU A 152 -3.04 -5.36 4.35
C LEU A 152 -2.70 -6.84 4.11
N LEU A 153 -1.79 -7.39 4.92
CA LEU A 153 -1.40 -8.80 4.78
C LEU A 153 -2.56 -9.76 5.05
N ARG A 154 -3.41 -9.46 6.03
CA ARG A 154 -4.61 -10.27 6.30
C ARG A 154 -5.56 -10.25 5.11
N THR A 155 -5.86 -9.09 4.55
CA THR A 155 -6.72 -8.99 3.35
C THR A 155 -6.13 -9.80 2.21
N LEU A 156 -4.82 -9.67 1.96
CA LEU A 156 -4.14 -10.45 0.91
C LEU A 156 -4.20 -11.95 1.13
N VAL A 157 -4.05 -12.43 2.38
CA VAL A 157 -4.13 -13.87 2.68
C VAL A 157 -5.56 -14.38 2.56
N MET A 158 -6.55 -13.60 2.99
CA MET A 158 -7.96 -13.98 2.87
C MET A 158 -8.39 -14.04 1.40
N GLU A 159 -7.93 -13.07 0.61
CA GLU A 159 -8.22 -13.00 -0.84
C GLU A 159 -7.25 -13.84 -1.67
N HIS A 160 -6.20 -14.43 -1.09
CA HIS A 160 -5.30 -15.32 -1.84
C HIS A 160 -6.06 -16.48 -2.48
N GLN A 161 -7.08 -16.99 -1.79
CA GLN A 161 -7.92 -18.08 -2.29
C GLN A 161 -8.80 -17.66 -3.47
N THR A 162 -9.04 -16.35 -3.65
CA THR A 162 -9.85 -15.82 -4.76
C THR A 162 -9.01 -15.55 -6.01
N ILE A 163 -7.67 -15.54 -5.88
CA ILE A 163 -6.73 -15.32 -6.98
C ILE A 163 -6.21 -16.68 -7.49
N GLU A 164 -6.97 -17.32 -8.38
CA GLU A 164 -6.67 -18.67 -8.92
C GLU A 164 -5.28 -18.76 -9.58
N GLU A 165 -4.74 -17.67 -10.13
CA GLU A 165 -3.45 -17.65 -10.80
C GLU A 165 -2.26 -17.68 -9.86
N TRP A 166 -2.46 -17.40 -8.57
CA TRP A 166 -1.35 -17.27 -7.64
C TRP A 166 -0.60 -18.60 -7.53
N ASP A 167 -1.32 -19.73 -7.46
CA ASP A 167 -0.72 -21.07 -7.38
C ASP A 167 -0.24 -21.61 -8.74
N SER A 168 -0.88 -21.19 -9.84
CA SER A 168 -0.57 -21.70 -11.19
C SER A 168 0.53 -20.91 -11.91
N ALA A 169 0.81 -19.68 -11.48
CA ALA A 169 1.86 -18.86 -12.07
C ALA A 169 3.25 -19.39 -11.67
N PRO A 170 4.15 -19.66 -12.62
CA PRO A 170 5.48 -20.13 -12.30
C PRO A 170 6.26 -19.05 -11.57
N GLY A 171 7.10 -19.50 -10.63
CA GLY A 171 7.90 -18.61 -9.78
C GLY A 171 8.59 -17.51 -10.58
N PRO A 172 8.41 -16.23 -10.19
CA PRO A 172 8.96 -15.11 -10.94
C PRO A 172 10.49 -15.13 -10.93
N THR A 173 11.10 -14.46 -11.93
CA THR A 173 12.56 -14.44 -12.11
C THR A 173 13.18 -13.08 -11.86
N LYS A 174 12.37 -12.02 -11.90
CA LYS A 174 12.78 -10.65 -11.61
C LYS A 174 11.58 -9.91 -11.06
N MET A 175 11.90 -8.92 -10.22
CA MET A 175 10.96 -8.00 -9.63
C MET A 175 11.32 -6.58 -10.09
N PHE A 176 10.31 -5.84 -10.54
CA PHE A 176 10.47 -4.47 -11.00
C PHE A 176 9.50 -3.60 -10.23
N LEU A 177 10.01 -2.56 -9.61
CA LEU A 177 9.21 -1.55 -8.93
C LEU A 177 9.14 -0.34 -9.85
N LEU A 178 7.93 0.06 -10.19
CA LEU A 178 7.66 1.19 -11.03
C LEU A 178 6.76 2.18 -10.31
N PHE A 179 6.94 3.46 -10.56
CA PHE A 179 5.95 4.46 -10.19
C PHE A 179 5.75 5.45 -11.34
N GLN A 180 4.55 6.02 -11.41
CA GLN A 180 4.15 6.97 -12.45
C GLN A 180 4.08 8.36 -11.84
N ALA A 181 4.69 9.34 -12.51
CA ALA A 181 4.55 10.76 -12.18
C ALA A 181 4.31 11.58 -13.44
N HIS A 182 3.72 12.77 -13.30
CA HIS A 182 3.56 13.70 -14.42
C HIS A 182 4.92 14.23 -14.89
N GLU A 183 5.06 14.46 -16.20
CA GLU A 183 6.28 15.04 -16.75
C GLU A 183 6.49 16.46 -16.18
N GLY A 184 7.67 16.70 -15.60
CA GLY A 184 7.98 17.97 -14.94
C GLY A 184 7.60 18.06 -13.46
N ALA A 185 6.85 17.08 -12.91
CA ALA A 185 6.57 17.03 -11.47
C ALA A 185 7.86 16.81 -10.63
N LEU A 186 8.84 16.15 -11.22
CA LEU A 186 10.14 15.87 -10.59
C LEU A 186 11.26 16.57 -11.36
N ALA A 187 12.17 17.21 -10.64
CA ALA A 187 13.38 17.82 -11.21
C ALA A 187 14.34 16.82 -11.87
N GLY A 188 14.14 15.52 -11.62
CA GLY A 188 14.92 14.43 -12.19
C GLY A 188 14.42 13.07 -11.70
N PRO A 189 14.99 11.95 -12.20
CA PRO A 189 14.69 10.63 -11.66
C PRO A 189 15.16 10.53 -10.20
N PRO A 190 14.31 10.02 -9.28
CA PRO A 190 14.75 9.76 -7.92
C PRO A 190 15.90 8.76 -7.87
N GLN A 191 16.67 8.82 -6.79
CA GLN A 191 17.80 7.92 -6.57
C GLN A 191 17.37 6.45 -6.73
N GLY A 192 18.15 5.69 -7.49
CA GLY A 192 17.88 4.26 -7.76
C GLY A 192 16.79 3.98 -8.80
N PHE A 193 16.20 5.01 -9.43
CA PHE A 193 15.22 4.86 -10.49
C PHE A 193 15.73 5.37 -11.84
N ALA A 194 15.28 4.72 -12.92
CA ALA A 194 15.50 5.17 -14.28
C ALA A 194 14.16 5.56 -14.94
N ALA A 195 14.13 6.71 -15.60
CA ALA A 195 12.95 7.15 -16.35
C ALA A 195 12.68 6.25 -17.58
N LYS A 196 11.41 5.97 -17.84
CA LYS A 196 10.87 5.15 -18.92
C LYS A 196 9.77 5.92 -19.63
N ARG A 197 10.17 6.71 -20.63
CA ARG A 197 9.26 7.44 -21.51
C ARG A 197 8.55 6.49 -22.47
N ALA A 198 7.31 6.80 -22.83
CA ALA A 198 6.47 5.99 -23.72
C ALA A 198 6.31 4.51 -23.28
N PHE A 199 6.53 4.22 -22.00
CA PHE A 199 6.33 2.88 -21.46
C PHE A 199 4.87 2.68 -21.08
N SER A 200 4.32 1.52 -21.44
CA SER A 200 3.01 1.04 -21.00
C SER A 200 3.11 -0.41 -20.52
N ILE A 201 2.41 -0.71 -19.43
CA ILE A 201 2.37 -2.06 -18.87
C ILE A 201 1.51 -2.94 -19.80
N ASN A 202 2.08 -4.06 -20.26
CA ASN A 202 1.41 -4.97 -21.17
C ASN A 202 1.07 -6.29 -20.48
N LEU A 203 -0.22 -6.56 -20.30
CA LEU A 203 -0.74 -7.69 -19.52
C LEU A 203 -1.11 -8.92 -20.35
N ARG A 204 -0.72 -9.00 -21.64
CA ARG A 204 -1.17 -10.07 -22.56
C ARG A 204 -1.03 -11.51 -22.05
N LYS A 205 -0.16 -11.78 -21.09
CA LYS A 205 0.12 -13.12 -20.54
C LYS A 205 0.16 -13.17 -19.02
N GLY A 206 -0.26 -12.12 -18.34
CA GLY A 206 -0.22 -12.03 -16.89
C GLY A 206 -1.58 -11.74 -16.29
N PHE A 207 -1.64 -11.76 -14.96
CA PHE A 207 -2.75 -11.23 -14.19
C PHE A 207 -2.36 -9.92 -13.53
N GLN A 208 -3.36 -9.15 -13.14
CA GLN A 208 -3.21 -7.89 -12.43
C GLN A 208 -3.99 -7.93 -11.13
N VAL A 209 -3.39 -7.43 -10.06
CA VAL A 209 -4.04 -7.20 -8.76
C VAL A 209 -3.97 -5.70 -8.49
N ASN A 210 -5.11 -5.05 -8.43
CA ASN A 210 -5.25 -3.66 -8.03
C ASN A 210 -5.47 -3.62 -6.52
N ILE A 211 -4.57 -2.98 -5.79
CA ILE A 211 -4.62 -2.81 -4.35
C ILE A 211 -4.96 -1.35 -4.10
N ASN A 212 -6.21 -1.10 -3.74
CA ASN A 212 -6.72 0.21 -3.44
C ASN A 212 -6.63 0.45 -1.94
N LEU A 213 -5.74 1.35 -1.55
CA LEU A 213 -5.52 1.72 -0.16
C LEU A 213 -6.43 2.92 0.14
N SER A 214 -7.51 2.69 0.88
CA SER A 214 -8.46 3.75 1.25
C SER A 214 -8.29 4.10 2.73
N GLY A 215 -8.11 5.38 3.07
CA GLY A 215 -8.15 5.80 4.47
C GLY A 215 -9.58 5.72 5.00
N GLN A 216 -9.80 5.11 6.17
CA GLN A 216 -11.12 5.20 6.78
C GLN A 216 -11.42 6.66 7.19
N PRO A 217 -12.59 7.21 6.85
CA PRO A 217 -13.00 8.50 7.38
C PRO A 217 -13.10 8.39 8.90
N GLN A 218 -12.36 9.25 9.60
CA GLN A 218 -12.21 9.30 11.06
C GLN A 218 -13.56 9.36 11.83
N GLN A 219 -14.66 9.68 11.13
CA GLN A 219 -16.01 9.75 11.68
C GLN A 219 -16.54 8.42 12.26
N GLN A 220 -16.16 7.25 11.71
CA GLN A 220 -16.66 5.97 12.25
C GLN A 220 -16.06 5.64 13.63
N GLN A 221 -14.82 6.06 13.91
CA GLN A 221 -14.20 5.83 15.21
C GLN A 221 -14.84 6.69 16.32
N GLN A 222 -15.27 7.92 16.00
CA GLN A 222 -15.98 8.77 16.97
C GLN A 222 -17.37 8.21 17.31
N GLN A 223 -18.11 7.65 16.34
CA GLN A 223 -19.40 7.02 16.63
C GLN A 223 -19.28 5.78 17.53
N GLN A 224 -18.25 4.94 17.35
CA GLN A 224 -18.04 3.80 18.25
C GLN A 224 -17.68 4.22 19.68
N GLN A 225 -16.89 5.28 19.85
CA GLN A 225 -16.61 5.81 21.20
C GLN A 225 -17.86 6.40 21.85
N GLN A 226 -18.72 7.11 21.10
CA GLN A 226 -19.99 7.61 21.64
C GLN A 226 -20.94 6.48 22.05
N GLN A 227 -21.03 5.39 21.29
CA GLN A 227 -21.87 4.25 21.67
C GLN A 227 -21.34 3.51 22.91
N GLN A 228 -20.02 3.40 23.08
CA GLN A 228 -19.46 2.81 24.31
C GLN A 228 -19.71 3.70 25.54
N GLN A 229 -19.67 5.02 25.40
CA GLN A 229 -20.03 5.95 26.48
C GLN A 229 -21.52 5.90 26.84
N GLN A 230 -22.42 5.69 25.88
CA GLN A 230 -23.85 5.52 26.14
C GLN A 230 -24.20 4.17 26.81
N HIS A 231 -23.48 3.09 26.50
CA HIS A 231 -23.70 1.80 27.18
C HIS A 231 -23.09 1.74 28.58
N SER A 232 -22.05 2.52 28.85
CA SER A 232 -21.43 2.56 30.19
C SER A 232 -22.19 3.45 31.17
N SER A 233 -23.05 4.35 30.71
CA SER A 233 -23.96 5.14 31.56
C SER A 233 -25.32 4.47 31.83
N ALA A 234 -25.61 3.32 31.18
CA ALA A 234 -26.92 2.66 31.24
C ALA A 234 -27.08 1.61 32.36
N TRP A 235 -26.15 1.51 33.31
CA TRP A 235 -26.36 0.72 34.53
C TRP A 235 -26.66 1.64 35.71
N PRO A 236 -27.93 1.98 35.98
CA PRO A 236 -28.30 2.41 37.31
C PRO A 236 -28.10 1.21 38.25
N VAL A 237 -27.28 1.39 39.28
CA VAL A 237 -27.35 0.56 40.50
C VAL A 237 -28.71 0.88 41.14
N ALA A 238 -29.77 0.26 40.64
CA ALA A 238 -31.11 0.42 41.18
C ALA A 238 -31.26 -0.53 42.38
N ALA A 239 -31.29 0.05 43.58
CA ALA A 239 -31.86 -0.59 44.76
C ALA A 239 -33.35 -0.93 44.51
N PRO A 240 -33.88 -2.01 45.10
CA PRO A 240 -35.24 -2.49 44.82
C PRO A 240 -36.32 -1.49 45.28
N PRO A 241 -37.48 -1.45 44.59
CA PRO A 241 -38.49 -0.40 44.77
C PRO A 241 -39.45 -0.67 45.94
N LEU A 242 -39.90 0.40 46.60
CA LEU A 242 -41.06 0.43 47.49
C LEU A 242 -42.31 0.95 46.72
N PRO A 243 -43.54 0.52 47.11
CA PRO A 243 -44.79 0.73 46.38
C PRO A 243 -45.35 2.17 46.48
N PRO A 244 -46.33 2.51 45.62
CA PRO A 244 -46.58 3.88 45.18
C PRO A 244 -47.61 4.63 46.02
N ALA A 245 -47.40 5.94 46.16
CA ALA A 245 -48.44 6.89 46.55
C ALA A 245 -48.73 7.82 45.36
N ALA A 246 -50.01 7.90 45.03
CA ALA A 246 -50.59 8.65 43.93
C ALA A 246 -50.45 10.17 44.11
N ALA A 247 -50.25 10.90 43.01
CA ALA A 247 -50.87 12.20 42.78
C ALA A 247 -50.75 12.61 41.30
N ALA A 248 -51.85 13.15 40.80
CA ALA A 248 -52.09 13.63 39.45
C ALA A 248 -51.56 15.04 39.20
N ALA A 249 -51.32 15.37 37.91
CA ALA A 249 -51.54 16.65 37.21
C ALA A 249 -50.66 16.64 35.94
N ALA A 250 -51.22 16.53 34.74
CA ALA A 250 -51.82 17.61 33.94
C ALA A 250 -50.78 18.59 33.38
N GLY A 251 -50.72 18.67 32.03
CA GLY A 251 -50.53 19.95 31.34
C GLY A 251 -49.35 20.07 30.38
N TYR A 252 -49.72 20.34 29.12
CA TYR A 252 -49.10 21.24 28.13
C TYR A 252 -48.18 20.67 27.02
N GLU A 253 -48.71 20.90 25.81
CA GLU A 253 -48.13 21.13 24.49
C GLU A 253 -46.96 22.15 24.58
N GLU A 254 -46.07 22.40 23.62
CA GLU A 254 -46.22 22.58 22.18
C GLU A 254 -44.80 22.89 21.60
N GLU A 255 -44.66 22.72 20.29
CA GLU A 255 -43.81 23.51 19.36
C GLU A 255 -42.28 23.69 19.55
N GLY A 256 -41.55 23.33 18.49
CA GLY A 256 -40.14 23.67 18.31
C GLY A 256 -39.64 23.43 16.89
N GLU A 257 -40.49 23.65 15.87
CA GLU A 257 -40.18 23.49 14.45
C GLU A 257 -39.84 24.86 13.83
N MET A 258 -38.65 25.41 14.10
CA MET A 258 -38.24 26.68 13.48
C MET A 258 -36.73 26.86 13.39
N GLN A 259 -36.04 26.09 12.52
CA GLN A 259 -34.65 26.38 12.13
C GLN A 259 -34.22 25.68 10.83
N ARG A 260 -34.91 25.94 9.71
CA ARG A 260 -34.48 25.48 8.37
C ARG A 260 -34.69 26.49 7.23
N LEU A 261 -34.62 27.79 7.52
CA LEU A 261 -34.72 28.86 6.52
C LEU A 261 -33.62 29.90 6.69
N SER A 262 -32.36 29.52 6.42
CA SER A 262 -31.30 30.47 6.10
C SER A 262 -30.16 29.79 5.34
N GLN A 263 -30.44 29.31 4.13
CA GLN A 263 -29.40 28.90 3.17
C GLN A 263 -29.94 29.01 1.74
N ARG A 264 -30.31 30.22 1.34
CA ARG A 264 -30.57 30.56 -0.06
C ARG A 264 -30.32 32.06 -0.22
N MET A 265 -29.12 32.41 -0.69
CA MET A 265 -28.80 33.58 -1.50
C MET A 265 -27.29 33.86 -1.43
N SER A 266 -26.53 33.23 -2.33
CA SER A 266 -25.23 33.72 -2.82
C SER A 266 -24.89 32.94 -4.09
N THR A 267 -25.49 33.35 -5.20
CA THR A 267 -25.02 32.95 -6.53
C THR A 267 -25.07 34.21 -7.40
N SER A 268 -24.08 35.08 -7.15
CA SER A 268 -23.86 36.25 -7.99
C SER A 268 -22.84 35.90 -9.07
N MET A 269 -23.28 36.16 -10.28
CA MET A 269 -22.56 36.28 -11.55
C MET A 269 -21.07 36.63 -11.42
N ASN A 270 -20.23 35.79 -12.02
CA ASN A 270 -18.97 36.21 -12.61
C ASN A 270 -18.95 35.71 -14.06
N ILE A 271 -19.26 36.62 -14.98
CA ILE A 271 -18.98 36.49 -16.41
C ILE A 271 -17.89 37.52 -16.68
N SER A 272 -16.65 37.05 -16.82
CA SER A 272 -15.55 37.88 -17.30
C SER A 272 -14.55 37.02 -18.07
N ASP A 273 -14.43 37.38 -19.35
CA ASP A 273 -13.20 37.43 -20.14
C ASP A 273 -12.45 36.12 -20.42
N ALA A 274 -12.83 35.53 -21.57
CA ALA A 274 -12.04 34.55 -22.30
C ALA A 274 -10.80 35.22 -22.93
N HIS A 275 -9.72 35.31 -22.15
CA HIS A 275 -8.39 35.58 -22.66
C HIS A 275 -7.67 34.27 -23.01
N GLY A 276 -7.20 34.20 -24.26
CA GLY A 276 -6.33 33.19 -24.89
C GLY A 276 -5.97 31.96 -24.06
N ALA A 277 -6.74 30.88 -24.25
CA ALA A 277 -6.33 29.55 -23.82
C ALA A 277 -5.05 29.16 -24.58
N GLN A 278 -3.89 29.33 -23.93
CA GLN A 278 -2.66 28.70 -24.40
C GLN A 278 -2.94 27.20 -24.59
N PRO A 279 -2.46 26.57 -25.68
CA PRO A 279 -2.63 25.14 -25.87
C PRO A 279 -1.99 24.44 -24.68
N GLN A 280 -2.84 23.86 -23.83
CA GLN A 280 -2.42 23.10 -22.67
C GLN A 280 -1.69 21.86 -23.21
N VAL A 281 -0.36 21.94 -23.28
CA VAL A 281 0.48 20.81 -23.70
C VAL A 281 0.18 19.69 -22.72
N GLN A 282 -0.54 18.65 -23.18
CA GLN A 282 -0.86 17.49 -22.37
C GLN A 282 0.46 16.82 -21.96
N GLN A 283 0.88 17.07 -20.73
CA GLN A 283 2.06 16.43 -20.16
C GLN A 283 1.77 14.95 -20.02
N LEU A 284 2.46 14.13 -20.81
CA LEU A 284 2.31 12.69 -20.77
C LEU A 284 2.94 12.15 -19.48
N PRO A 285 2.34 11.15 -18.83
CA PRO A 285 2.91 10.59 -17.63
C PRO A 285 4.18 9.79 -17.93
N VAL A 286 5.18 9.89 -17.05
CA VAL A 286 6.47 9.20 -17.16
C VAL A 286 6.56 8.14 -16.07
N TRP A 287 6.97 6.94 -16.45
CA TRP A 287 7.26 5.85 -15.51
C TRP A 287 8.71 5.91 -15.04
N TYR A 288 8.95 5.63 -13.77
CA TYR A 288 10.27 5.51 -13.19
C TYR A 288 10.44 4.08 -12.67
N GLN A 289 11.55 3.43 -13.01
CA GLN A 289 11.76 2.01 -12.76
C GLN A 289 12.98 1.76 -11.88
N CYS A 290 12.80 0.98 -10.82
CA CYS A 290 13.84 0.29 -10.06
C CYS A 290 13.76 -1.23 -10.34
N THR A 291 14.90 -1.90 -10.48
CA THR A 291 14.96 -3.32 -10.86
C THR A 291 15.71 -4.16 -9.85
N VAL A 292 15.11 -5.25 -9.41
CA VAL A 292 15.78 -6.31 -8.66
C VAL A 292 15.75 -7.60 -9.44
N ILE A 293 16.94 -8.11 -9.74
CA ILE A 293 17.10 -9.41 -10.36
C ILE A 293 17.11 -10.48 -9.27
N CYS A 294 15.95 -11.07 -9.04
CA CYS A 294 15.75 -12.24 -8.19
C CYS A 294 16.12 -13.52 -8.96
N LYS A 295 17.41 -13.83 -9.10
CA LYS A 295 17.77 -15.22 -9.44
C LYS A 295 17.42 -16.05 -8.21
N GLY A 296 16.20 -16.62 -8.20
CA GLY A 296 15.62 -17.27 -7.04
C GLY A 296 16.58 -18.26 -6.37
N LEU A 297 16.54 -18.30 -5.04
CA LEU A 297 17.35 -19.21 -4.22
C LEU A 297 16.90 -20.69 -4.37
N ARG A 298 15.86 -20.97 -5.17
CA ARG A 298 15.27 -22.31 -5.39
C ARG A 298 16.29 -23.39 -5.78
N ALA A 299 17.39 -23.05 -6.44
CA ALA A 299 18.34 -24.04 -6.98
C ALA A 299 19.38 -24.60 -5.98
N ALA A 300 19.17 -24.52 -4.66
CA ALA A 300 20.17 -24.96 -3.68
C ALA A 300 19.62 -25.82 -2.53
N ALA A 301 18.35 -26.24 -2.58
CA ALA A 301 17.70 -27.02 -1.52
C ALA A 301 17.34 -28.46 -1.95
N GLY A 302 18.04 -29.01 -2.95
CA GLY A 302 17.99 -30.42 -3.33
C GLY A 302 19.37 -31.03 -3.24
#